data_AF-A0A3A9EXQ9-F1
#
_entry.id   AF-A0A3A9EXQ9-F1
#
_cell.length_a   1.000
_cell.length_b   1.000
_cell.length_c   1.000
_cell.angle_alpha   90.00
_cell.angle_beta   90.00
_cell.angle_gamma   90.00
#
_symmetry.space_group_name_H-M   'P 1'
#
loop_
_entity.id
_entity.type
_entity.pdbx_description
1 polymer ?
#
loop_
_entity_poly.entity_id
_entity_poly.type
_entity_poly.pdbx_seq_one_letter_code
_entity_poly.pdbx_strand_id
1 'polypeptide(L)'
;MGNIRQLLERGLMGGVVFAAVCAGFTGFFYLLYRLIKLMRPKEVRQEEQRIISHRLYRVSGRGRIAYLILCLEETLRYYGQDFSAWEWILRKLWSITDCSENNWIGISLDTIGELLPSMVLTNSTTETTSTEISKARNLYTQAGTAMIVINTIIESAYTIVCEWSPDTTAHDPDALRIIEKVEETMDAFGVSFPLDEIIQPLFEQRNSSLGEPFNGLQFSYLSRQA
;
A
#
# COMPACT_ATOMS: atom_id res chain seq x y z
N MET A 1 41.05 50.73 29.97
CA MET A 1 40.71 50.13 28.65
C MET A 1 41.37 48.78 28.35
N GLY A 2 42.28 48.24 29.18
CA GLY A 2 42.95 46.94 28.90
C GLY A 2 42.15 45.67 29.23
N ASN A 3 41.36 45.66 30.32
CA ASN A 3 40.68 44.45 30.79
C ASN A 3 39.49 43.98 29.92
N ILE A 4 38.81 44.90 29.22
CA ILE A 4 37.65 44.56 28.37
C ILE A 4 38.12 43.87 27.07
N ARG A 5 39.29 44.26 26.55
CA ARG A 5 39.88 43.68 25.34
C ARG A 5 40.36 42.24 25.56
N GLN A 6 40.97 41.96 26.71
CA GLN A 6 41.39 40.60 27.09
C GLN A 6 40.21 39.65 27.36
N LEU A 7 39.10 40.15 27.91
CA LEU A 7 37.88 39.35 28.09
C LEU A 7 37.22 39.01 26.75
N LEU A 8 37.23 39.95 25.80
CA LEU A 8 36.69 39.73 24.45
C LEU A 8 37.53 38.70 23.67
N GLU A 9 38.87 38.78 23.74
CA GLU A 9 39.78 37.83 23.09
C GLU A 9 39.67 36.42 23.67
N ARG A 10 39.52 36.28 24.99
CA ARG A 10 39.31 34.97 25.65
C ARG A 10 37.95 34.37 25.33
N GLY A 11 36.89 35.18 25.25
CA GLY A 11 35.56 34.74 24.82
C GLY A 11 35.53 34.29 23.36
N LEU A 12 36.25 34.99 22.48
CA LEU A 12 36.33 34.68 21.05
C LEU A 12 37.17 33.42 20.79
N MET A 13 38.30 33.24 21.49
CA MET A 13 39.08 31.99 21.46
C MET A 13 38.30 30.79 22.01
N GLY A 14 37.53 30.98 23.09
CA GLY A 14 36.63 29.94 23.63
C GLY A 14 35.55 29.52 22.63
N GLY A 15 34.97 30.49 21.91
CA GLY A 15 33.98 30.22 20.85
C GLY A 15 34.56 29.48 19.64
N VAL A 16 35.79 29.81 19.22
CA VAL A 16 36.49 29.12 18.11
C VAL A 16 36.81 27.67 18.47
N VAL A 17 37.28 27.42 19.70
CA VAL A 17 37.55 26.05 20.18
C VAL A 17 36.25 25.23 20.25
N PHE A 18 35.16 25.82 20.75
CA PHE A 18 33.86 25.15 20.78
C PHE A 18 33.33 24.81 19.37
N ALA A 19 33.43 25.75 18.43
CA ALA A 19 33.05 25.53 17.04
C ALA A 19 33.88 24.42 16.36
N ALA A 20 35.19 24.37 16.63
CA ALA A 20 36.07 23.32 16.11
C ALA A 20 35.73 21.94 16.66
N VAL A 21 35.37 21.85 17.95
CA VAL A 21 34.91 20.61 18.58
C VAL A 21 33.57 20.18 17.97
N CYS A 22 32.59 21.07 17.84
CA CYS A 22 31.30 20.77 17.20
C CYS A 22 31.47 20.31 15.74
N ALA A 23 32.32 20.98 14.96
CA ALA A 23 32.61 20.58 13.57
C ALA A 23 33.29 19.20 13.50
N GLY A 24 34.20 18.91 14.44
CA GLY A 24 34.81 17.59 14.59
C GLY A 24 33.77 16.50 14.89
N PHE A 25 32.81 16.76 15.78
CA PHE A 25 31.72 15.85 16.09
C PHE A 25 30.80 15.63 14.88
N THR A 26 30.41 16.69 14.15
CA THR A 26 29.60 16.55 12.93
C THR A 26 30.31 15.71 11.87
N GLY A 27 31.61 15.95 11.66
CA GLY A 27 32.44 15.14 10.76
C GLY A 27 32.54 13.68 11.20
N PHE A 28 32.70 13.44 12.50
CA PHE A 28 32.74 12.10 13.08
C PHE A 28 31.41 11.35 12.89
N PHE A 29 30.27 11.98 13.18
CA PHE A 29 28.95 11.38 12.94
C PHE A 29 28.70 11.11 11.45
N TYR A 30 29.15 12.00 10.56
CA TYR A 30 29.06 11.77 9.11
C TYR A 30 29.90 10.57 8.65
N LEU A 31 31.14 10.44 9.15
CA LEU A 31 31.99 9.29 8.85
C LEU A 31 31.43 8.00 9.43
N LEU A 32 30.88 8.05 10.65
CA LEU A 32 30.22 6.90 11.29
C LEU A 32 28.99 6.46 10.48
N TYR A 33 28.13 7.41 10.07
CA TYR A 33 27.00 7.14 9.18
C TYR A 33 27.46 6.52 7.85
N ARG A 34 28.52 7.07 7.24
CA ARG A 34 29.07 6.56 5.97
C ARG A 34 29.62 5.13 6.13
N LEU A 35 30.26 4.83 7.25
CA LEU A 35 30.83 3.52 7.54
C LEU A 35 29.74 2.48 7.80
N ILE A 36 28.69 2.83 8.56
CA ILE A 36 27.49 2.01 8.74
C ILE A 36 26.81 1.73 7.38
N LYS A 37 26.68 2.76 6.53
CA LYS A 37 26.12 2.61 5.17
C LYS A 37 26.96 1.70 4.27
N LEU A 38 28.29 1.72 4.42
CA LEU A 38 29.23 0.89 3.66
C LEU A 38 29.29 -0.57 4.15
N MET A 39 29.02 -0.82 5.43
CA MET A 39 28.98 -2.18 5.98
C MET A 39 27.62 -2.89 5.80
N ARG A 40 26.59 -2.17 5.35
CA ARG A 40 25.26 -2.76 5.09
C ARG A 40 25.34 -3.82 3.99
N PRO A 41 24.75 -5.02 4.13
CA PRO A 41 24.84 -6.10 3.13
C PRO A 41 24.38 -5.64 1.75
N LYS A 42 24.95 -6.22 0.68
CA LYS A 42 24.54 -5.88 -0.70
C LYS A 42 23.06 -6.18 -0.95
N GLU A 43 22.57 -7.30 -0.43
CA GLU A 43 21.16 -7.72 -0.54
C GLU A 43 20.21 -6.68 0.07
N VAL A 44 20.51 -6.18 1.27
CA VAL A 44 19.70 -5.15 1.93
C VAL A 44 19.65 -3.86 1.10
N ARG A 45 20.77 -3.46 0.48
CA ARG A 45 20.79 -2.26 -0.38
C ARG A 45 20.00 -2.46 -1.68
N GLN A 46 20.07 -3.65 -2.26
CA GLN A 46 19.31 -3.99 -3.47
C GLN A 46 17.81 -3.99 -3.18
N GLU A 47 17.41 -4.56 -2.05
CA GLU A 47 16.02 -4.58 -1.61
C GLU A 47 15.49 -3.17 -1.32
N GLU A 48 16.25 -2.35 -0.59
CA GLU A 48 15.90 -0.93 -0.37
C GLU A 48 15.76 -0.17 -1.70
N GLN A 49 16.66 -0.40 -2.65
CA GLN A 49 16.62 0.24 -3.95
C GLN A 49 15.42 -0.24 -4.79
N ARG A 50 15.08 -1.53 -4.73
CA ARG A 50 13.88 -2.11 -5.35
C ARG A 50 12.62 -1.45 -4.81
N ILE A 51 12.47 -1.42 -3.49
CA ILE A 51 11.36 -0.79 -2.77
C ILE A 51 11.20 0.68 -3.19
N ILE A 52 12.29 1.44 -3.19
CA ILE A 52 12.28 2.87 -3.55
C ILE A 52 11.92 3.07 -5.04
N SER A 53 12.32 2.13 -5.91
CA SER A 53 12.04 2.19 -7.34
C SER A 53 10.62 1.77 -7.71
N HIS A 54 9.88 1.14 -6.80
CA HIS A 54 8.53 0.67 -7.06
C HIS A 54 7.57 1.83 -7.35
N ARG A 55 6.74 1.71 -8.40
CA ARG A 55 5.84 2.79 -8.85
C ARG A 55 4.83 3.23 -7.76
N LEU A 56 4.41 2.31 -6.91
CA LEU A 56 3.50 2.57 -5.78
C LEU A 56 4.22 2.89 -4.45
N TYR A 57 5.55 3.07 -4.47
CA TYR A 57 6.34 3.34 -3.25
C TYR A 57 5.82 4.54 -2.44
N ARG A 58 5.36 5.59 -3.13
CA ARG A 58 4.87 6.83 -2.51
C ARG A 58 3.35 6.88 -2.36
N VAL A 59 2.65 5.84 -2.78
CA VAL A 59 1.18 5.78 -2.74
C VAL A 59 0.73 5.30 -1.38
N SER A 60 -0.31 5.94 -0.86
CA SER A 60 -0.94 5.65 0.44
C SER A 60 -1.55 4.25 0.50
N GLY A 61 -1.89 3.80 1.72
CA GLY A 61 -2.59 2.52 1.92
C GLY A 61 -3.88 2.43 1.10
N ARG A 62 -4.76 3.45 1.17
CA ARG A 62 -6.00 3.51 0.36
C ARG A 62 -5.71 3.48 -1.14
N GLY A 63 -4.65 4.17 -1.59
CA GLY A 63 -4.26 4.16 -3.01
C GLY A 63 -3.76 2.78 -3.48
N ARG A 64 -3.07 2.02 -2.62
CA ARG A 64 -2.67 0.64 -2.90
C ARG A 64 -3.85 -0.31 -2.97
N ILE A 65 -4.81 -0.18 -2.05
CA ILE A 65 -6.07 -0.94 -2.10
C ILE A 65 -6.84 -0.60 -3.38
N ALA A 66 -6.95 0.68 -3.73
CA ALA A 66 -7.56 1.11 -5.01
C ALA A 66 -6.88 0.47 -6.22
N TYR A 67 -5.54 0.40 -6.23
CA TYR A 67 -4.80 -0.29 -7.28
C TYR A 67 -5.16 -1.79 -7.36
N LEU A 68 -5.23 -2.48 -6.22
CA LEU A 68 -5.66 -3.89 -6.20
C LEU A 68 -7.09 -4.09 -6.68
N ILE A 69 -8.01 -3.17 -6.37
CA ILE A 69 -9.38 -3.22 -6.89
C ILE A 69 -9.38 -3.04 -8.41
N LEU A 70 -8.56 -2.14 -8.96
CA LEU A 70 -8.40 -2.01 -10.42
C LEU A 70 -7.84 -3.30 -11.05
N CYS A 71 -6.86 -3.96 -10.42
CA CYS A 71 -6.37 -5.27 -10.87
C CYS A 71 -7.47 -6.34 -10.86
N LEU A 72 -8.35 -6.32 -9.85
CA LEU A 72 -9.51 -7.20 -9.81
C LEU A 72 -10.43 -6.95 -11.00
N GLU A 73 -10.76 -5.69 -11.28
CA GLU A 73 -11.62 -5.34 -12.40
C GLU A 73 -11.03 -5.76 -13.75
N GLU A 74 -9.72 -5.56 -13.97
CA GLU A 74 -9.04 -6.06 -15.18
C GLU A 74 -9.11 -7.59 -15.29
N THR A 75 -8.90 -8.29 -14.18
CA THR A 75 -9.02 -9.75 -14.11
C THR A 75 -10.42 -10.20 -14.51
N LEU A 76 -11.46 -9.56 -13.96
CA LEU A 76 -12.85 -9.88 -14.30
C LEU A 76 -13.14 -9.65 -15.79
N ARG A 77 -12.64 -8.56 -16.38
CA ARG A 77 -12.82 -8.26 -17.81
C ARG A 77 -12.08 -9.25 -18.71
N TYR A 78 -10.83 -9.57 -18.39
CA TYR A 78 -10.01 -10.51 -19.15
C TYR A 78 -10.64 -11.90 -19.23
N TYR A 79 -11.17 -12.41 -18.12
CA TYR A 79 -11.84 -13.70 -18.06
C TYR A 79 -13.31 -13.68 -18.50
N GLY A 80 -13.82 -12.55 -18.99
CA GLY A 80 -15.20 -12.43 -19.45
C GLY A 80 -16.24 -12.67 -18.36
N GLN A 81 -15.93 -12.33 -17.11
CA GLN A 81 -16.86 -12.46 -15.99
C GLN A 81 -18.01 -11.45 -16.13
N ASP A 82 -19.19 -11.79 -15.60
CA ASP A 82 -20.36 -10.91 -15.63
C ASP A 82 -20.17 -9.71 -14.70
N PHE A 83 -19.69 -8.60 -15.27
CA PHE A 83 -19.38 -7.39 -14.51
C PHE A 83 -20.57 -6.82 -13.74
N SER A 84 -21.80 -7.00 -14.25
CA SER A 84 -23.03 -6.57 -13.57
C SER A 84 -23.31 -7.44 -12.34
N ALA A 85 -23.04 -8.74 -12.42
CA ALA A 85 -23.17 -9.62 -11.27
C ALA A 85 -22.09 -9.36 -10.18
N TRP A 86 -20.90 -8.90 -10.59
CA TRP A 86 -19.80 -8.52 -9.71
C TRP A 86 -19.89 -7.10 -9.15
N GLU A 87 -20.74 -6.24 -9.71
CA GLU A 87 -20.85 -4.82 -9.36
C GLU A 87 -20.99 -4.58 -7.85
N TRP A 88 -21.81 -5.36 -7.15
CA TRP A 88 -22.03 -5.17 -5.72
C TRP A 88 -20.77 -5.45 -4.88
N ILE A 89 -19.96 -6.46 -5.25
CA ILE A 89 -18.68 -6.75 -4.60
C ILE A 89 -17.71 -5.59 -4.84
N LEU A 90 -17.61 -5.15 -6.09
CA LEU A 90 -16.73 -4.04 -6.48
C LEU A 90 -17.11 -2.74 -5.76
N ARG A 91 -18.41 -2.42 -5.65
CA ARG A 91 -18.88 -1.26 -4.88
C ARG A 91 -18.54 -1.36 -3.40
N LYS A 92 -18.68 -2.55 -2.81
CA LYS A 92 -18.31 -2.78 -1.40
C LYS A 92 -16.81 -2.57 -1.20
N LEU A 93 -15.97 -3.10 -2.09
CA LEU A 93 -14.53 -2.88 -2.05
C LEU A 93 -14.17 -1.40 -2.26
N TRP A 94 -14.80 -0.71 -3.21
CA TRP A 94 -14.54 0.71 -3.44
C TRP A 94 -14.98 1.61 -2.29
N SER A 95 -16.00 1.24 -1.50
CA SER A 95 -16.40 2.02 -0.32
C SER A 95 -15.28 2.15 0.73
N ILE A 96 -14.31 1.24 0.70
CA ILE A 96 -13.12 1.30 1.56
C ILE A 96 -12.31 2.56 1.27
N THR A 97 -12.19 2.99 0.02
CA THR A 97 -11.36 4.16 -0.31
C THR A 97 -11.99 5.46 0.18
N ASP A 98 -13.32 5.52 0.25
CA ASP A 98 -14.10 6.72 0.61
C ASP A 98 -14.49 6.79 2.10
N CYS A 99 -14.25 5.73 2.87
CA CYS A 99 -14.65 5.68 4.28
C CYS A 99 -13.88 6.71 5.13
N SER A 100 -14.54 7.77 5.59
CA SER A 100 -13.93 8.83 6.43
C SER A 100 -13.89 8.50 7.93
N GLU A 101 -14.27 7.28 8.31
CA GLU A 101 -14.38 6.91 9.72
C GLU A 101 -13.02 6.63 10.37
N ASN A 102 -12.90 6.97 11.65
CA ASN A 102 -11.68 6.78 12.43
C ASN A 102 -11.27 5.30 12.57
N ASN A 103 -12.20 4.36 12.39
CA ASN A 103 -11.94 2.91 12.42
C ASN A 103 -11.86 2.30 11.01
N TRP A 104 -11.20 2.99 10.08
CA TRP A 104 -11.03 2.50 8.70
C TRP A 104 -10.46 1.08 8.64
N ILE A 105 -9.47 0.75 9.48
CA ILE A 105 -8.83 -0.58 9.48
C ILE A 105 -9.87 -1.65 9.82
N GLY A 106 -10.62 -1.49 10.91
CA GLY A 106 -11.66 -2.44 11.30
C GLY A 106 -12.72 -2.61 10.22
N ILE A 107 -13.23 -1.51 9.67
CA ILE A 107 -14.25 -1.53 8.61
C ILE A 107 -13.73 -2.24 7.36
N SER A 108 -12.46 -2.00 6.99
CA SER A 108 -11.82 -2.63 5.84
C SER A 108 -11.60 -4.12 6.07
N LEU A 109 -11.17 -4.53 7.26
CA LEU A 109 -11.01 -5.92 7.62
C LEU A 109 -12.34 -6.67 7.63
N ASP A 110 -13.40 -6.08 8.16
CA ASP A 110 -14.73 -6.67 8.13
C ASP A 110 -15.22 -6.79 6.68
N THR A 111 -15.09 -5.71 5.90
CA THR A 111 -15.55 -5.65 4.52
C THR A 111 -14.84 -6.65 3.60
N ILE A 112 -13.50 -6.65 3.60
CA ILE A 112 -12.70 -7.56 2.77
C ILE A 112 -12.77 -8.98 3.34
N GLY A 113 -12.75 -9.13 4.67
CA GLY A 113 -12.80 -10.42 5.35
C GLY A 113 -14.06 -11.20 5.04
N GLU A 114 -15.21 -10.55 4.98
CA GLU A 114 -16.48 -11.16 4.54
C GLU A 114 -16.45 -11.61 3.07
N LEU A 115 -15.63 -10.98 2.24
CA LEU A 115 -15.46 -11.27 0.82
C LEU A 115 -14.30 -12.23 0.54
N LEU A 116 -13.51 -12.62 1.54
CA LEU A 116 -12.41 -13.55 1.35
C LEU A 116 -12.91 -14.87 0.77
N PRO A 117 -12.31 -15.37 -0.34
CA PRO A 117 -12.77 -16.60 -0.95
C PRO A 117 -12.69 -17.81 -0.01
N SER A 118 -11.67 -17.85 0.85
CA SER A 118 -11.55 -18.86 1.90
C SER A 118 -12.76 -18.86 2.83
N MET A 119 -13.27 -17.70 3.24
CA MET A 119 -14.48 -17.58 4.07
C MET A 119 -15.75 -17.92 3.28
N VAL A 120 -15.91 -17.36 2.09
CA VAL A 120 -17.12 -17.51 1.26
C VAL A 120 -17.34 -18.96 0.81
N LEU A 121 -16.26 -19.64 0.39
CA LEU A 121 -16.30 -21.00 -0.14
C LEU A 121 -16.37 -22.07 0.96
N THR A 122 -15.79 -21.84 2.14
CA THR A 122 -15.79 -22.82 3.25
C THR A 122 -16.99 -22.72 4.18
N ASN A 123 -17.72 -21.60 4.16
CA ASN A 123 -18.98 -21.41 4.91
C ASN A 123 -20.13 -22.26 4.32
N SER A 124 -19.94 -23.57 4.19
CA SER A 124 -21.01 -24.52 3.96
C SER A 124 -21.78 -24.73 5.26
N THR A 125 -23.12 -24.67 5.20
CA THR A 125 -24.04 -25.21 6.21
C THR A 125 -24.15 -24.49 7.57
N THR A 126 -24.46 -23.20 7.57
CA THR A 126 -25.25 -22.61 8.67
C THR A 126 -26.56 -22.07 8.11
N GLU A 127 -27.68 -22.36 8.81
CA GLU A 127 -29.06 -22.03 8.42
C GLU A 127 -29.32 -20.51 8.25
N THR A 128 -28.32 -19.69 8.55
CA THR A 128 -28.30 -18.23 8.49
C THR A 128 -27.19 -17.69 7.57
N THR A 129 -26.88 -18.37 6.47
CA THR A 129 -25.99 -17.79 5.45
C THR A 129 -26.69 -16.57 4.82
N SER A 130 -26.08 -15.38 4.90
CA SER A 130 -26.66 -14.18 4.30
C SER A 130 -26.85 -14.36 2.78
N THR A 131 -27.86 -13.70 2.22
CA THR A 131 -28.13 -13.73 0.77
C THR A 131 -26.96 -13.18 -0.05
N GLU A 132 -26.09 -12.37 0.54
CA GLU A 132 -24.87 -11.84 -0.10
C GLU A 132 -23.76 -12.88 -0.17
N ILE A 133 -23.54 -13.65 0.91
CA ILE A 133 -22.52 -14.72 0.92
C ILE A 133 -22.88 -15.81 -0.09
N SER A 134 -24.16 -16.15 -0.23
CA SER A 134 -24.59 -17.13 -1.25
C SER A 134 -24.39 -16.61 -2.68
N LYS A 135 -24.65 -15.32 -2.93
CA LYS A 135 -24.34 -14.66 -4.20
C LYS A 135 -22.83 -14.67 -4.50
N ALA A 136 -21.99 -14.29 -3.53
CA ALA A 136 -20.54 -14.31 -3.69
C ALA A 136 -20.02 -15.73 -3.97
N ARG A 137 -20.54 -16.73 -3.26
CA ARG A 137 -20.17 -18.13 -3.48
C ARG A 137 -20.46 -18.59 -4.90
N ASN A 138 -21.63 -18.23 -5.44
CA ASN A 138 -21.97 -18.58 -6.81
C ASN A 138 -21.01 -17.92 -7.80
N LEU A 139 -20.68 -16.63 -7.62
CA LEU A 139 -19.70 -15.93 -8.45
C LEU A 139 -18.33 -16.59 -8.39
N TYR A 140 -17.83 -16.90 -7.19
CA TYR A 140 -16.50 -17.49 -7.00
C TYR A 140 -16.42 -18.91 -7.57
N THR A 141 -17.49 -19.69 -7.45
CA THR A 141 -17.58 -21.03 -8.04
C THR A 141 -17.60 -20.97 -9.57
N GLN A 142 -18.30 -19.98 -10.14
CA GLN A 142 -18.40 -19.78 -11.59
C GLN A 142 -17.13 -19.17 -12.21
N ALA A 143 -16.32 -18.48 -11.42
CA ALA A 143 -15.09 -17.84 -11.88
C ALA A 143 -14.05 -18.85 -12.42
N GLY A 144 -14.11 -20.12 -12.03
CA GLY A 144 -13.23 -21.17 -12.55
C GLY A 144 -11.75 -20.82 -12.37
N THR A 145 -10.97 -20.85 -13.46
CA THR A 145 -9.53 -20.51 -13.43
C THR A 145 -9.26 -19.07 -13.00
N ALA A 146 -10.17 -18.13 -13.26
CA ALA A 146 -10.03 -16.73 -12.84
C ALA A 146 -9.90 -16.61 -11.32
N MET A 147 -10.46 -17.56 -10.58
CA MET A 147 -10.43 -17.59 -9.12
C MET A 147 -9.00 -17.61 -8.55
N ILE A 148 -8.01 -18.12 -9.29
CA ILE A 148 -6.60 -18.12 -8.83
C ILE A 148 -6.10 -16.67 -8.68
N VAL A 149 -6.33 -15.85 -9.71
CA VAL A 149 -5.92 -14.44 -9.73
C VAL A 149 -6.81 -13.63 -8.78
N ILE A 150 -8.14 -13.83 -8.82
CA ILE A 150 -9.09 -13.16 -7.94
C ILE A 150 -8.76 -13.43 -6.46
N ASN A 151 -8.47 -14.68 -6.09
CA ASN A 151 -8.11 -15.02 -4.71
C ASN A 151 -6.83 -14.31 -4.28
N THR A 152 -5.82 -14.32 -5.14
CA THR A 152 -4.55 -13.65 -4.87
C THR A 152 -4.75 -12.16 -4.64
N ILE A 153 -5.61 -11.50 -5.42
CA ILE A 153 -5.90 -10.07 -5.27
C ILE A 153 -6.66 -9.77 -3.98
N ILE A 154 -7.74 -10.50 -3.68
CA ILE A 154 -8.57 -10.25 -2.49
C ILE A 154 -7.80 -10.58 -1.20
N GLU A 155 -7.05 -11.69 -1.17
CA GLU A 155 -6.17 -12.01 -0.04
C GLU A 155 -5.08 -10.95 0.14
N SER A 156 -4.46 -10.50 -0.94
CA SER A 156 -3.44 -9.45 -0.89
C SER A 156 -4.00 -8.13 -0.34
N ALA A 157 -5.22 -7.75 -0.74
CA ALA A 157 -5.89 -6.59 -0.19
C ALA A 157 -6.14 -6.75 1.31
N TYR A 158 -6.60 -7.93 1.75
CA TYR A 158 -6.79 -8.23 3.17
C TYR A 158 -5.48 -8.17 3.96
N THR A 159 -4.42 -8.81 3.46
CA THR A 159 -3.10 -8.83 4.10
C THR A 159 -2.52 -7.42 4.23
N ILE A 160 -2.60 -6.60 3.19
CA ILE A 160 -2.15 -5.20 3.27
C ILE A 160 -2.87 -4.44 4.39
N VAL A 161 -4.18 -4.66 4.58
CA VAL A 161 -4.93 -4.03 5.67
C VAL A 161 -4.54 -4.61 7.03
N CYS A 162 -4.33 -5.93 7.15
CA CYS A 162 -3.90 -6.57 8.40
C CYS A 162 -2.51 -6.12 8.87
N GLU A 163 -1.57 -6.02 7.93
CA GLU A 163 -0.19 -5.64 8.22
C GLU A 163 -0.05 -4.12 8.39
N TRP A 164 -1.10 -3.36 8.07
CA TRP A 164 -1.13 -1.93 8.27
C TRP A 164 -1.20 -1.57 9.76
N SER A 165 -0.12 -1.00 10.27
CA SER A 165 -0.10 -0.29 11.54
C SER A 165 -0.37 1.21 11.34
N PRO A 166 -1.12 1.88 12.24
CA PRO A 166 -1.18 3.34 12.26
C PRO A 166 0.21 3.99 12.36
N ASP A 167 1.16 3.28 12.98
CA ASP A 167 2.56 3.68 13.16
C ASP A 167 3.48 3.19 12.02
N THR A 168 2.99 2.37 11.07
CA THR A 168 3.79 2.02 9.89
C THR A 168 3.95 3.23 8.98
N THR A 169 5.20 3.58 8.71
CA THR A 169 5.55 4.49 7.64
C THR A 169 5.09 3.89 6.31
N ALA A 170 4.51 4.66 5.38
CA ALA A 170 4.02 4.18 4.07
C ALA A 170 5.09 3.56 3.16
N HIS A 171 6.32 3.48 3.64
CA HIS A 171 7.41 2.78 3.00
C HIS A 171 7.45 1.31 3.41
N ASP A 172 6.35 0.75 3.93
CA ASP A 172 6.27 -0.66 4.29
C ASP A 172 6.67 -1.55 3.09
N PRO A 173 7.85 -2.21 3.18
CA PRO A 173 8.36 -3.11 2.14
C PRO A 173 7.40 -4.24 1.83
N ASP A 174 6.70 -4.73 2.84
CA ASP A 174 5.91 -5.95 2.75
C ASP A 174 4.64 -5.72 1.92
N ALA A 175 3.96 -4.60 2.12
CA ALA A 175 2.83 -4.21 1.27
C ALA A 175 3.21 -4.09 -0.22
N LEU A 176 4.42 -3.63 -0.57
CA LEU A 176 4.86 -3.57 -1.97
C LEU A 176 5.17 -4.96 -2.54
N ARG A 177 5.81 -5.83 -1.74
CA ARG A 177 6.05 -7.23 -2.12
C ARG A 177 4.74 -7.98 -2.36
N ILE A 178 3.70 -7.70 -1.58
CA ILE A 178 2.36 -8.26 -1.78
C ILE A 178 1.77 -7.81 -3.13
N ILE A 179 1.94 -6.54 -3.49
CA ILE A 179 1.48 -6.03 -4.80
C ILE A 179 2.27 -6.67 -5.95
N GLU A 180 3.59 -6.79 -5.83
CA GLU A 180 4.40 -7.46 -6.83
C GLU A 180 3.96 -8.91 -7.03
N LYS A 181 3.61 -9.64 -5.96
CA LYS A 181 3.05 -11.00 -6.07
C LYS A 181 1.75 -11.02 -6.89
N VAL A 182 0.89 -10.02 -6.73
CA VAL A 182 -0.32 -9.87 -7.55
C VAL A 182 0.05 -9.64 -9.01
N GLU A 183 0.99 -8.73 -9.28
CA GLU A 183 1.45 -8.43 -10.64
C GLU A 183 2.08 -9.66 -11.32
N GLU A 184 2.94 -10.41 -10.60
CA GLU A 184 3.52 -11.67 -11.06
C GLU A 184 2.44 -12.72 -11.36
N THR A 185 1.41 -12.80 -10.52
CA THR A 185 0.30 -13.74 -10.73
C THR A 185 -0.54 -13.34 -11.94
N MET A 186 -0.82 -12.05 -12.12
CA MET A 186 -1.53 -11.55 -13.30
C MET A 186 -0.76 -11.86 -14.58
N ASP A 187 0.56 -11.57 -14.59
CA ASP A 187 1.44 -11.84 -15.73
C ASP A 187 1.50 -13.34 -16.08
N ALA A 188 1.66 -14.20 -15.07
CA ALA A 188 1.70 -15.66 -15.24
C ALA A 188 0.42 -16.23 -15.88
N PHE A 189 -0.72 -15.55 -15.71
CA PHE A 189 -2.02 -15.94 -16.28
C PHE A 189 -2.42 -15.11 -17.51
N GLY A 190 -1.55 -14.21 -17.99
CA GLY A 190 -1.77 -13.37 -19.17
C GLY A 190 -2.75 -12.21 -18.97
N VAL A 191 -3.10 -11.89 -17.71
CA VAL A 191 -3.99 -10.78 -17.38
C VAL A 191 -3.23 -9.46 -17.53
N SER A 192 -3.78 -8.53 -18.29
CA SER A 192 -3.18 -7.20 -18.45
C SER A 192 -3.27 -6.38 -17.16
N PHE A 193 -2.26 -5.55 -16.89
CA PHE A 193 -2.30 -4.60 -15.78
C PHE A 193 -3.27 -3.46 -16.06
N PRO A 194 -3.77 -2.77 -15.01
CA PRO A 194 -4.56 -1.56 -15.17
C PRO A 194 -3.81 -0.51 -16.01
N LEU A 195 -4.54 0.15 -16.91
CA LEU A 195 -3.97 1.17 -17.80
C LEU A 195 -3.33 2.31 -17.00
N ASP A 196 -2.16 2.77 -17.48
CA ASP A 196 -1.39 3.87 -16.85
C ASP A 196 -2.24 5.13 -16.64
N GLU A 197 -3.12 5.45 -17.58
CA GLU A 197 -4.04 6.60 -17.50
C GLU A 197 -5.03 6.52 -16.32
N ILE A 198 -5.44 5.30 -15.93
CA ILE A 198 -6.39 5.06 -14.83
C ILE A 198 -5.67 5.13 -13.49
N ILE A 199 -4.42 4.64 -13.44
CA ILE A 199 -3.63 4.60 -12.20
C ILE A 199 -2.91 5.92 -11.91
N GLN A 200 -2.68 6.79 -12.90
CA GLN A 200 -1.97 8.05 -12.70
C GLN A 200 -2.52 8.90 -11.54
N PRO A 201 -3.85 9.10 -11.41
CA PRO A 201 -4.42 9.82 -10.27
C PRO A 201 -4.12 9.17 -8.91
N LEU A 202 -3.91 7.85 -8.85
CA LEU A 202 -3.51 7.19 -7.60
C LEU A 202 -2.12 7.63 -7.13
N PHE A 203 -1.23 8.03 -8.06
CA PHE A 203 0.08 8.57 -7.70
C PHE A 203 0.02 9.96 -7.04
N GLU A 204 -1.14 10.61 -7.07
CA GLU A 204 -1.43 11.85 -6.34
C GLU A 204 -1.84 11.59 -4.89
N GLN A 205 -2.29 10.36 -4.57
CA GLN A 205 -2.60 9.90 -3.22
C GLN A 205 -1.32 9.62 -2.40
N ARG A 206 -0.50 10.65 -2.24
CA ARG A 206 0.78 10.56 -1.53
C ARG A 206 0.56 10.81 -0.05
N ASN A 207 0.67 9.76 0.75
CA ASN A 207 0.64 9.87 2.20
C ASN A 207 1.55 8.82 2.82
N SER A 208 2.25 9.20 3.89
CA SER A 208 3.12 8.30 4.68
C SER A 208 2.35 7.35 5.60
N SER A 209 1.03 7.34 5.54
CA SER A 209 0.13 6.45 6.27
C SER A 209 -1.05 6.08 5.35
N LEU A 210 -2.25 6.02 5.90
CA LEU A 210 -3.45 5.53 5.22
C LEU A 210 -3.82 6.32 3.95
N GLY A 211 -3.56 7.63 3.94
CA GLY A 211 -4.10 8.54 2.94
C GLY A 211 -5.48 9.07 3.32
N GLU A 212 -5.81 10.23 2.75
CA GLU A 212 -7.13 10.83 2.91
C GLU A 212 -8.19 9.96 2.20
N PRO A 213 -9.43 9.94 2.70
CA PRO A 213 -10.54 9.34 1.96
C PRO A 213 -10.71 9.97 0.58
N PHE A 214 -11.02 9.14 -0.42
CA PHE A 214 -11.34 9.61 -1.76
C PHE A 214 -12.37 8.69 -2.42
N ASN A 215 -13.17 9.28 -3.31
CA ASN A 215 -14.08 8.53 -4.15
C ASN A 215 -13.31 7.73 -5.21
N GLY A 216 -13.04 6.46 -4.92
CA GLY A 216 -12.33 5.57 -5.83
C GLY A 216 -13.18 5.04 -6.98
N LEU A 217 -14.52 5.08 -6.86
CA LEU A 217 -15.43 4.64 -7.93
C LEU A 217 -15.23 5.42 -9.22
N GLN A 218 -14.73 6.66 -9.17
CA GLN A 218 -14.41 7.45 -10.38
C GLN A 218 -13.33 6.80 -11.27
N PHE A 219 -12.51 5.90 -10.70
CA PHE A 219 -11.49 5.15 -11.42
C PHE A 219 -12.02 3.82 -11.95
N SER A 220 -13.10 3.30 -11.35
CA SER A 220 -13.71 2.02 -11.69
C SER A 220 -14.30 2.02 -13.10
N TYR A 221 -14.23 0.87 -13.77
CA TYR A 221 -14.97 0.63 -15.00
C TYR A 221 -16.49 0.73 -14.82
N LEU A 222 -17.00 0.59 -13.59
CA LEU A 222 -18.41 0.83 -13.27
C LEU A 222 -18.84 2.26 -13.57
N SER A 223 -17.97 3.25 -13.38
CA SER A 223 -18.28 4.65 -13.67
C SER A 223 -18.30 4.99 -15.15
N ARG A 224 -17.68 4.14 -15.99
CA ARG A 224 -17.56 4.34 -17.44
C ARG A 224 -18.67 3.65 -18.24
N GLN A 225 -19.46 2.79 -17.58
CA GLN A 225 -20.61 2.10 -18.16
C GLN A 225 -21.94 2.82 -17.83
N ALA A 226 -21.89 3.92 -17.08
CA ALA A 226 -23.05 4.74 -16.70
C ALA A 226 -23.41 5.79 -17.76
#